data_AF-K5X4Y4-F1
#
_entry.id   AF-K5X4Y4-F1
#
_cell.length_a   1.000
_cell.length_b   1.000
_cell.length_c   1.000
_cell.angle_alpha   90.00
_cell.angle_beta   90.00
_cell.angle_gamma   90.00
#
_symmetry.space_group_name_H-M   'P 1'
#
loop_
_entity.id
_entity.type
_entity.pdbx_description
1 polymer ?
#
loop_
_entity_poly.entity_id
_entity_poly.type
_entity_poly.pdbx_seq_one_letter_code
_entity_poly.pdbx_strand_id
1 'polypeptide(L)'
;ASQILNNDPRRTWMYGFTVENTMMSIWYFSRSHTVVSTPFDLTKEIKSFIHVFLSLLYATREEIGYDPTIHQVLHDDETQYVYEVASEGETRYFRTIKSLFTSQTLRITGRKTRVWKAVEVEGYDGNKHRKEKEGGREVALKDCWLDEGSRTEKDNLDAIFESLEAVKEKVKHDSKILDWADLSGNRQLFEDLLDTGNYKGYFMEIECDTKLAITKSQLQSSEPVPEFLVPLEREETSSGNEGSQSTQTTQLLLEIAHQRRNAVRDRLKPSAACEYRAKQRYRLIYKEVGRPLYAAPNLFFFFFFGGAWA
;
A
#
# COMPACT_ATOMS: atom_id res chain seq x y z
N ALA A 1 9.34 -7.88 8.92
CA ALA A 1 8.03 -7.20 8.79
C ALA A 1 7.79 -6.58 7.41
N SER A 2 8.58 -5.57 6.98
CA SER A 2 8.35 -4.84 5.71
C SER A 2 8.28 -5.76 4.47
N GLN A 3 9.21 -6.70 4.32
CA GLN A 3 9.20 -7.69 3.24
C GLN A 3 7.91 -8.52 3.21
N ILE A 4 7.47 -9.03 4.37
CA ILE A 4 6.26 -9.86 4.46
C ILE A 4 5.02 -9.06 4.03
N LEU A 5 4.83 -7.86 4.59
CA LEU A 5 3.72 -6.98 4.24
C LEU A 5 3.79 -6.57 2.75
N ASN A 6 4.98 -6.33 2.20
CA ASN A 6 5.14 -5.95 0.79
C ASN A 6 5.04 -7.12 -0.18
N ASN A 7 5.21 -8.38 0.25
CA ASN A 7 5.19 -9.53 -0.64
C ASN A 7 3.86 -10.28 -0.61
N ASP A 8 3.23 -10.44 0.55
CA ASP A 8 1.92 -11.10 0.66
C ASP A 8 0.79 -10.04 0.58
N PRO A 9 0.05 -9.94 -0.55
CA PRO A 9 -1.03 -8.97 -0.70
C PRO A 9 -2.19 -9.18 0.28
N ARG A 10 -2.32 -10.38 0.87
CA ARG A 10 -3.35 -10.68 1.86
C ARG A 10 -3.03 -10.04 3.21
N ARG A 11 -1.78 -9.67 3.50
CA ARG A 11 -1.39 -9.14 4.81
C ARG A 11 -1.72 -7.65 4.92
N THR A 12 -2.65 -7.31 5.82
CA THR A 12 -3.01 -5.93 6.17
C THR A 12 -2.15 -5.41 7.32
N TRP A 13 -1.91 -6.28 8.31
CA TRP A 13 -1.07 -6.06 9.48
C TRP A 13 -0.51 -7.41 9.97
N MET A 14 0.45 -7.40 10.89
CA MET A 14 1.00 -8.62 11.47
C MET A 14 1.55 -8.40 12.88
N TYR A 15 1.56 -9.46 13.69
CA TYR A 15 2.36 -9.51 14.92
C TYR A 15 3.78 -10.02 14.65
N GLY A 16 4.72 -9.62 15.49
CA GLY A 16 6.08 -10.15 15.55
C GLY A 16 6.58 -10.18 16.98
N PHE A 17 7.74 -10.79 17.20
CA PHE A 17 8.31 -10.96 18.52
C PHE A 17 9.81 -10.71 18.49
N THR A 18 10.32 -10.14 19.56
CA THR A 18 11.76 -10.09 19.85
C THR A 18 11.99 -10.74 21.20
N VAL A 19 12.98 -11.63 21.28
CA VAL A 19 13.41 -12.25 22.52
C VAL A 19 14.91 -11.97 22.68
N GLU A 20 15.27 -11.32 23.77
CA GLU A 20 16.66 -11.08 24.16
C GLU A 20 16.85 -11.65 25.57
N ASN A 21 17.67 -12.71 25.67
CA ASN A 21 17.79 -13.54 26.87
C ASN A 21 16.42 -14.05 27.35
N THR A 22 15.93 -13.55 28.49
CA THR A 22 14.60 -13.88 29.04
C THR A 22 13.56 -12.80 28.77
N MET A 23 13.94 -11.66 28.19
CA MET A 23 13.02 -10.56 27.92
C MET A 23 12.38 -10.73 26.55
N MET A 24 11.05 -10.67 26.52
CA MET A 24 10.25 -10.77 25.30
C MET A 24 9.46 -9.47 25.08
N SER A 25 9.42 -9.01 23.82
CA SER A 25 8.53 -7.92 23.39
C SER A 25 7.68 -8.36 22.21
N ILE A 26 6.43 -7.89 22.19
CA ILE A 26 5.46 -8.15 21.15
C ILE A 26 5.38 -6.92 20.25
N TRP A 27 5.45 -7.15 18.95
CA TRP A 27 5.37 -6.12 17.94
C TRP A 27 4.08 -6.23 17.18
N TYR A 28 3.44 -5.09 16.92
CA TYR A 28 2.35 -4.95 15.97
C TYR A 28 2.82 -4.05 14.82
N PHE A 29 2.76 -4.58 13.60
CA PHE A 29 3.13 -3.86 12.38
C PHE A 29 1.91 -3.64 11.50
N SER A 30 1.65 -2.39 11.12
CA SER A 30 0.58 -2.04 10.19
C SER A 30 1.03 -0.93 9.22
N ARG A 31 0.20 -0.61 8.22
CA ARG A 31 0.51 0.46 7.25
C ARG A 31 0.41 1.88 7.82
N SER A 32 -0.25 2.05 8.96
CA SER A 32 -0.33 3.34 9.67
C SER A 32 0.82 3.52 10.66
N HIS A 33 1.09 2.50 11.48
CA HIS A 33 2.05 2.61 12.58
C HIS A 33 2.61 1.25 13.01
N THR A 34 3.64 1.31 13.86
CA THR A 34 4.23 0.15 14.54
C THR A 34 4.14 0.37 16.04
N VAL A 35 3.72 -0.65 16.77
CA VAL A 35 3.65 -0.63 18.25
C VAL A 35 4.52 -1.76 18.77
N VAL A 36 5.20 -1.51 19.89
CA VAL A 36 5.91 -2.52 20.65
C VAL A 36 5.35 -2.55 22.07
N SER A 37 5.19 -3.74 22.64
CA SER A 37 4.82 -3.87 24.05
C SER A 37 5.97 -3.47 24.95
N THR A 38 5.68 -3.15 26.21
CA THR A 38 6.70 -3.20 27.25
C THR A 38 7.34 -4.59 27.27
N PRO A 39 8.69 -4.71 27.32
CA PRO A 39 9.34 -5.99 27.46
C PRO A 39 8.95 -6.68 28.78
N PHE A 40 8.75 -7.99 28.77
CA PHE A 40 8.44 -8.78 29.97
C PHE A 40 9.35 -10.01 30.06
N ASP A 41 9.61 -10.47 31.29
CA ASP A 41 10.48 -11.62 31.54
C ASP A 41 9.68 -12.92 31.37
N LEU A 42 9.92 -13.65 30.29
CA LEU A 42 9.18 -14.87 29.94
C LEU A 42 9.32 -15.98 30.99
N THR A 43 10.37 -15.96 31.80
CA THR A 43 10.59 -16.96 32.87
C THR A 43 9.77 -16.67 34.12
N LYS A 44 9.52 -15.40 34.41
CA LYS A 44 8.72 -14.96 35.56
C LYS A 44 7.25 -14.81 35.21
N GLU A 45 6.96 -14.41 33.97
CA GLU A 45 5.63 -14.12 33.46
C GLU A 45 5.18 -15.15 32.43
N ILE A 46 5.46 -16.43 32.71
CA ILE A 46 5.13 -17.54 31.80
C ILE A 46 3.63 -17.60 31.44
N LYS A 47 2.75 -17.14 32.34
CA LYS A 47 1.29 -17.05 32.06
C LYS A 47 0.99 -16.07 30.92
N SER A 48 1.66 -14.91 30.89
CA SER A 48 1.51 -13.91 29.82
C SER A 48 2.02 -14.48 28.49
N PHE A 49 3.17 -15.17 28.52
CA PHE A 49 3.70 -15.89 27.36
C PHE A 49 2.68 -16.91 26.83
N ILE A 50 2.20 -17.83 27.68
CA ILE A 50 1.22 -18.85 27.28
C ILE A 50 -0.04 -18.19 26.71
N HIS A 51 -0.55 -17.14 27.36
CA HIS A 51 -1.73 -16.44 26.90
C HIS A 51 -1.55 -15.89 25.47
N VAL A 52 -0.44 -15.21 25.20
CA VAL A 52 -0.14 -14.64 23.87
C VAL A 52 -0.11 -15.72 22.79
N PHE A 53 0.58 -16.83 23.04
CA PHE A 53 0.69 -17.91 22.04
C PHE A 53 -0.63 -18.67 21.86
N LEU A 54 -1.41 -18.88 22.92
CA LEU A 54 -2.74 -19.44 22.81
C LEU A 54 -3.66 -18.50 22.02
N SER A 55 -3.63 -17.20 22.29
CA SER A 55 -4.39 -16.21 21.51
C SER A 55 -4.03 -16.26 20.03
N LEU A 56 -2.75 -16.34 19.66
CA LEU A 56 -2.34 -16.45 18.27
C LEU A 56 -2.70 -17.80 17.63
N LEU A 57 -2.65 -18.89 18.39
CA LEU A 57 -2.96 -20.22 17.90
C LEU A 57 -4.45 -20.39 17.57
N TYR A 58 -5.32 -19.80 18.40
CA TYR A 58 -6.77 -19.87 18.24
C TYR A 58 -7.36 -18.73 17.40
N ALA A 59 -6.57 -17.70 17.08
CA ALA A 59 -7.02 -16.57 16.29
C ALA A 59 -7.38 -16.98 14.85
N THR A 60 -8.44 -16.39 14.32
CA THR A 60 -8.79 -16.55 12.90
C THR A 60 -7.76 -15.89 12.00
N ARG A 61 -7.84 -16.15 10.69
CA ARG A 61 -6.95 -15.50 9.71
C ARG A 61 -7.11 -13.98 9.73
N GLU A 62 -8.33 -13.48 9.86
CA GLU A 62 -8.62 -12.05 9.97
C GLU A 62 -8.04 -11.45 11.25
N GLU A 63 -8.18 -12.18 12.37
CA GLU A 63 -7.67 -11.78 13.69
C GLU A 63 -6.14 -11.75 13.78
N ILE A 64 -5.42 -12.38 12.84
CA ILE A 64 -3.96 -12.28 12.71
C ILE A 64 -3.52 -11.42 11.52
N GLY A 65 -4.44 -10.67 10.91
CA GLY A 65 -4.14 -9.66 9.90
C GLY A 65 -4.10 -10.14 8.45
N TYR A 66 -4.79 -11.24 8.13
CA TYR A 66 -5.14 -11.54 6.74
C TYR A 66 -6.41 -10.82 6.32
N ASP A 67 -6.43 -10.36 5.07
CA ASP A 67 -7.60 -9.80 4.43
C ASP A 67 -8.54 -10.93 3.98
N PRO A 68 -9.80 -10.97 4.44
CA PRO A 68 -10.75 -12.02 4.06
C PRO A 68 -11.19 -11.94 2.60
N THR A 69 -10.93 -10.81 1.92
CA THR A 69 -11.36 -10.54 0.55
C THR A 69 -10.25 -10.77 -0.49
N ILE A 70 -9.14 -11.41 -0.10
CA ILE A 70 -8.04 -11.79 -0.99
C ILE A 70 -7.69 -13.26 -0.78
N HIS A 71 -7.95 -14.06 -1.80
CA HIS A 71 -7.80 -15.51 -1.76
C HIS A 71 -6.57 -15.95 -2.52
N GLN A 72 -5.74 -16.78 -1.89
CA GLN A 72 -4.63 -17.41 -2.57
C GLN A 72 -5.15 -18.58 -3.39
N VAL A 73 -4.85 -18.58 -4.69
CA VAL A 73 -5.20 -19.67 -5.61
C VAL A 73 -3.95 -20.20 -6.31
N LEU A 74 -4.01 -21.45 -6.74
CA LEU A 74 -3.00 -22.07 -7.59
C LEU A 74 -3.50 -22.11 -9.03
N HIS A 75 -2.67 -21.66 -9.95
CA HIS A 75 -2.90 -21.71 -11.38
C HIS A 75 -1.58 -22.07 -12.06
N ASP A 76 -1.55 -23.16 -12.83
CA ASP A 76 -0.34 -23.67 -13.48
C ASP A 76 0.87 -23.79 -12.51
N ASP A 77 0.62 -24.31 -11.31
CA ASP A 77 1.58 -24.43 -10.20
C ASP A 77 2.15 -23.11 -9.66
N GLU A 78 1.69 -21.96 -10.16
CA GLU A 78 2.04 -20.65 -9.63
C GLU A 78 1.00 -20.14 -8.62
N THR A 79 1.50 -19.45 -7.59
CA THR A 79 0.65 -18.75 -6.63
C THR A 79 0.11 -17.47 -7.25
N GLN A 80 -1.22 -17.39 -7.37
CA GLN A 80 -1.95 -16.20 -7.78
C GLN A 80 -2.96 -15.81 -6.70
N TYR A 81 -3.63 -14.68 -6.91
CA TYR A 81 -4.62 -14.16 -5.98
C TYR A 81 -5.93 -13.85 -6.68
N VAL A 82 -7.04 -14.12 -6.01
CA VAL A 82 -8.37 -13.64 -6.38
C VAL A 82 -8.77 -12.55 -5.39
N TYR A 83 -9.05 -11.36 -5.92
CA TYR A 83 -9.53 -10.22 -5.15
C TYR A 83 -11.03 -10.11 -5.27
N GLU A 84 -11.71 -9.92 -4.14
CA GLU A 84 -13.12 -9.51 -4.12
C GLU A 84 -13.21 -7.99 -4.12
N VAL A 85 -14.08 -7.46 -4.96
CA VAL A 85 -14.39 -6.03 -5.06
C VAL A 85 -15.90 -5.87 -5.01
N ALA A 86 -16.39 -5.37 -3.88
CA ALA A 86 -17.80 -5.03 -3.70
C ALA A 86 -18.03 -3.60 -4.18
N SER A 87 -18.83 -3.44 -5.23
CA SER A 87 -19.16 -2.16 -5.86
C SER A 87 -20.62 -2.16 -6.26
N GLU A 88 -21.34 -1.07 -5.96
CA GLU A 88 -22.75 -0.87 -6.37
C GLU A 88 -23.72 -2.00 -5.98
N GLY A 89 -23.41 -2.72 -4.89
CA GLY A 89 -24.24 -3.82 -4.38
C GLY A 89 -23.92 -5.19 -4.99
N GLU A 90 -23.00 -5.28 -5.94
CA GLU A 90 -22.49 -6.54 -6.51
C GLU A 90 -21.06 -6.82 -6.03
N THR A 91 -20.74 -8.09 -5.79
CA THR A 91 -19.37 -8.53 -5.51
C THR A 91 -18.78 -9.19 -6.75
N ARG A 92 -17.72 -8.58 -7.29
CA ARG A 92 -16.98 -9.08 -8.45
C ARG A 92 -15.63 -9.65 -8.02
N TYR A 93 -15.12 -10.61 -8.79
CA TYR A 93 -13.89 -11.33 -8.47
C TYR A 93 -12.85 -11.17 -9.57
N PHE A 94 -11.62 -10.86 -9.19
CA PHE A 94 -10.53 -10.59 -10.15
C PHE A 94 -9.31 -11.43 -9.82
N ARG A 95 -8.93 -12.32 -10.75
CA ARG A 95 -7.71 -13.13 -10.65
C ARG A 95 -6.51 -12.34 -11.16
N THR A 96 -5.44 -12.30 -10.39
CA THR A 96 -4.17 -11.68 -10.80
C THR A 96 -3.44 -12.54 -11.82
N ILE A 97 -2.98 -11.94 -12.92
CA ILE A 97 -2.13 -12.56 -13.93
C ILE A 97 -0.66 -12.23 -13.67
N LYS A 98 -0.33 -10.95 -13.49
CA LYS A 98 1.04 -10.49 -13.21
C LYS A 98 1.08 -9.14 -12.52
N SER A 99 2.16 -8.84 -11.80
CA SER A 99 2.36 -7.51 -11.21
C SER A 99 2.74 -6.50 -12.31
N LEU A 100 2.02 -5.37 -12.36
CA LEU A 100 2.36 -4.21 -13.18
C LEU A 100 3.21 -3.22 -12.37
N PHE A 101 2.92 -3.10 -11.08
CA PHE A 101 3.67 -2.25 -10.16
C PHE A 101 3.53 -2.76 -8.73
N THR A 102 4.63 -2.75 -7.98
CA THR A 102 4.63 -3.00 -6.54
C THR A 102 5.60 -2.03 -5.89
N SER A 103 5.14 -1.29 -4.87
CA SER A 103 6.02 -0.44 -4.06
C SER A 103 7.02 -1.29 -3.27
N GLN A 104 8.31 -1.12 -3.55
CA GLN A 104 9.41 -1.83 -2.86
C GLN A 104 10.03 -1.02 -1.71
N THR A 105 9.33 0.00 -1.19
CA THR A 105 9.88 0.80 -0.09
C THR A 105 10.06 -0.04 1.19
N LEU A 106 11.24 0.08 1.79
CA LEU A 106 11.58 -0.56 3.06
C LEU A 106 10.74 -0.03 4.24
N ARG A 107 10.15 1.16 4.11
CA ARG A 107 9.25 1.71 5.13
C ARG A 107 8.01 0.85 5.25
N ILE A 108 7.63 0.47 6.47
CA ILE A 108 6.40 -0.30 6.72
C ILE A 108 5.17 0.58 6.49
N THR A 109 5.24 1.81 7.00
CA THR A 109 4.16 2.79 6.99
C THR A 109 4.14 3.62 5.72
N GLY A 110 3.04 4.36 5.53
CA GLY A 110 2.85 5.32 4.44
C GLY A 110 1.94 4.79 3.34
N ARG A 111 1.93 5.50 2.21
CA ARG A 111 1.19 5.05 1.03
C ARG A 111 1.86 3.82 0.45
N LYS A 112 1.06 2.79 0.20
CA LYS A 112 1.50 1.53 -0.38
C LYS A 112 0.57 1.23 -1.52
N THR A 113 1.13 1.04 -2.69
CA THR A 113 0.36 0.77 -3.90
C THR A 113 0.89 -0.48 -4.55
N ARG A 114 -0.05 -1.31 -4.98
CA ARG A 114 0.17 -2.47 -5.82
C ARG A 114 -0.79 -2.43 -6.98
N VAL A 115 -0.31 -2.84 -8.14
CA VAL A 115 -1.07 -2.87 -9.37
C VAL A 115 -0.81 -4.20 -10.03
N TRP A 116 -1.90 -4.87 -10.37
CA TRP A 116 -1.89 -6.13 -11.08
C TRP A 116 -2.56 -5.97 -12.42
N LYS A 117 -2.07 -6.74 -13.39
CA LYS A 117 -2.87 -7.15 -14.53
C LYS A 117 -3.76 -8.28 -14.04
N ALA A 118 -5.06 -8.18 -14.26
CA ALA A 118 -6.03 -9.14 -13.76
C ALA A 118 -7.10 -9.46 -14.81
N VAL A 119 -7.87 -10.52 -14.56
CA VAL A 119 -9.04 -10.92 -15.35
C VAL A 119 -10.20 -11.22 -14.41
N GLU A 120 -11.42 -10.89 -14.83
CA GLU A 120 -12.62 -11.19 -14.06
C GLU A 120 -12.96 -12.69 -14.10
N VAL A 121 -13.27 -13.26 -12.94
CA VAL A 121 -13.67 -14.65 -12.75
C VAL A 121 -15.01 -14.73 -12.03
N GLU A 122 -15.70 -15.86 -12.12
CA GLU A 122 -16.99 -16.05 -11.44
C GLU A 122 -16.89 -16.27 -9.92
N GLY A 123 -15.66 -16.30 -9.38
CA GLY A 123 -15.39 -16.52 -7.98
C GLY A 123 -14.17 -17.41 -7.74
N TYR A 124 -14.11 -17.99 -6.55
CA TYR A 124 -13.10 -18.96 -6.14
C TYR A 124 -13.75 -20.16 -5.45
N ASP A 125 -13.01 -21.24 -5.35
CA ASP A 125 -13.37 -22.44 -4.60
C ASP A 125 -12.11 -23.05 -3.98
N GLY A 126 -12.00 -22.94 -2.65
CA GLY A 126 -10.80 -23.34 -1.92
C GLY A 126 -9.54 -22.64 -2.44
N ASN A 127 -8.61 -23.43 -3.00
CA ASN A 127 -7.34 -22.95 -3.56
C ASN A 127 -7.37 -22.79 -5.09
N LYS A 128 -8.55 -22.81 -5.72
CA LYS A 128 -8.72 -22.63 -7.17
C LYS A 128 -9.62 -21.43 -7.44
N HIS A 129 -9.43 -20.78 -8.57
CA HIS A 129 -10.40 -19.83 -9.09
C HIS A 129 -11.47 -20.57 -9.91
N ARG A 130 -12.66 -19.97 -10.02
CA ARG A 130 -13.70 -20.44 -10.96
C ARG A 130 -13.36 -20.02 -12.38
N LYS A 131 -14.19 -20.41 -13.34
CA LYS A 131 -13.98 -20.06 -14.74
C LYS A 131 -13.89 -18.54 -14.92
N GLU A 132 -13.06 -18.13 -15.88
CA GLU A 132 -13.03 -16.75 -16.35
C GLU A 132 -14.40 -16.40 -16.92
N LYS A 133 -14.82 -15.15 -16.70
CA LYS A 133 -16.10 -14.67 -17.20
C LYS A 133 -16.05 -14.63 -18.73
N GLU A 134 -17.10 -15.09 -19.41
CA GLU A 134 -17.15 -15.06 -20.86
C GLU A 134 -17.06 -13.62 -21.38
N GLY A 135 -16.12 -13.36 -22.29
CA GLY A 135 -15.81 -12.00 -22.75
C GLY A 135 -15.02 -11.14 -21.74
N GLY A 136 -14.50 -11.76 -20.67
CA GLY A 136 -13.66 -11.12 -19.67
C GLY A 136 -12.44 -10.45 -20.31
N ARG A 137 -12.32 -9.14 -20.11
CA ARG A 137 -11.16 -8.36 -20.58
C ARG A 137 -10.08 -8.34 -19.51
N GLU A 138 -8.85 -8.15 -19.95
CA GLU A 138 -7.75 -7.86 -19.04
C GLU A 138 -7.93 -6.45 -18.47
N VAL A 139 -7.87 -6.34 -17.14
CA VAL A 139 -8.07 -5.10 -16.39
C VAL A 139 -6.85 -4.79 -15.52
N ALA A 140 -6.71 -3.54 -15.10
CA ALA A 140 -5.69 -3.17 -14.11
C ALA A 140 -6.33 -3.04 -12.72
N LEU A 141 -6.00 -3.96 -11.82
CA LEU A 141 -6.40 -3.92 -10.42
C LEU A 141 -5.37 -3.13 -9.62
N LYS A 142 -5.77 -1.99 -9.08
CA LYS A 142 -4.95 -1.18 -8.16
C LYS A 142 -5.46 -1.37 -6.74
N ASP A 143 -4.55 -1.72 -5.84
CA ASP A 143 -4.77 -1.89 -4.40
C ASP A 143 -3.82 -0.93 -3.67
N CYS A 144 -4.39 0.05 -2.97
CA CYS A 144 -3.62 1.11 -2.35
C CYS A 144 -4.05 1.43 -0.92
N TRP A 145 -3.16 2.11 -0.19
CA TRP A 145 -3.38 2.58 1.17
C TRP A 145 -3.35 4.11 1.19
N LEU A 146 -4.50 4.70 1.52
CA LEU A 146 -4.72 6.14 1.61
C LEU A 146 -4.71 6.59 3.08
N ASP A 147 -4.44 7.87 3.34
CA ASP A 147 -4.70 8.41 4.68
C ASP A 147 -6.22 8.43 4.92
N GLU A 148 -6.64 8.13 6.14
CA GLU A 148 -8.05 8.25 6.52
C GLU A 148 -8.59 9.65 6.18
N GLY A 149 -9.78 9.71 5.57
CA GLY A 149 -10.40 10.94 5.10
C GLY A 149 -9.83 11.52 3.81
N SER A 150 -8.81 10.91 3.20
CA SER A 150 -8.32 11.33 1.89
C SER A 150 -9.36 11.08 0.79
N ARG A 151 -9.39 11.97 -0.20
CA ARG A 151 -10.12 11.73 -1.45
C ARG A 151 -9.55 10.51 -2.16
N THR A 152 -10.44 9.67 -2.68
CA THR A 152 -10.05 8.57 -3.56
C THR A 152 -9.69 9.08 -4.95
N GLU A 153 -9.11 8.20 -5.74
CA GLU A 153 -8.83 8.50 -7.14
C GLU A 153 -10.12 8.70 -7.95
N LYS A 154 -11.18 7.96 -7.63
CA LYS A 154 -12.51 8.19 -8.19
C LYS A 154 -13.07 9.56 -7.79
N ASP A 155 -13.04 9.89 -6.49
CA ASP A 155 -13.48 11.22 -6.00
C ASP A 155 -12.72 12.37 -6.71
N ASN A 156 -11.42 12.18 -6.97
CA ASN A 156 -10.61 13.17 -7.69
C ASN A 156 -10.96 13.23 -9.18
N LEU A 157 -11.19 12.07 -9.82
CA LEU A 157 -11.58 12.00 -11.23
C LEU A 157 -12.96 12.64 -11.47
N ASP A 158 -13.93 12.33 -10.61
CA ASP A 158 -15.26 12.91 -10.63
C ASP A 158 -15.20 14.44 -10.48
N ALA A 159 -14.41 14.93 -9.51
CA ALA A 159 -14.20 16.37 -9.31
C ALA A 159 -13.54 17.06 -10.51
N ILE A 160 -12.63 16.38 -11.22
CA ILE A 160 -12.04 16.90 -12.48
C ILE A 160 -13.12 17.00 -13.55
N PHE A 161 -13.94 15.96 -13.74
CA PHE A 161 -15.00 15.97 -14.74
C PHE A 161 -16.08 17.02 -14.44
N GLU A 162 -16.50 17.16 -13.19
CA GLU A 162 -17.41 18.23 -12.76
C GLU A 162 -16.81 19.62 -13.05
N SER A 163 -15.51 19.79 -12.79
CA SER A 163 -14.81 21.06 -13.07
C SER A 163 -14.74 21.36 -14.57
N LEU A 164 -14.52 20.35 -15.41
CA LEU A 164 -14.48 20.50 -16.87
C LEU A 164 -15.86 20.86 -17.44
N GLU A 165 -16.93 20.25 -16.94
CA GLU A 165 -18.30 20.64 -17.31
C GLU A 165 -18.62 22.08 -16.86
N ALA A 166 -18.17 22.47 -15.66
CA ALA A 166 -18.32 23.86 -15.22
C ALA A 166 -17.52 24.84 -16.09
N VAL A 167 -16.34 24.44 -16.58
CA VAL A 167 -15.56 25.25 -17.54
C VAL A 167 -16.28 25.35 -18.88
N LYS A 168 -16.83 24.24 -19.40
CA LYS A 168 -17.62 24.22 -20.63
C LYS A 168 -18.76 25.24 -20.59
N GLU A 169 -19.53 25.28 -19.49
CA GLU A 169 -20.61 26.26 -19.34
C GLU A 169 -20.10 27.70 -19.26
N LYS A 170 -18.95 27.93 -18.61
CA LYS A 170 -18.37 29.28 -18.52
C LYS A 170 -17.81 29.77 -19.86
N VAL A 171 -17.18 28.89 -20.65
CA VAL A 171 -16.60 29.23 -21.96
C VAL A 171 -17.67 29.72 -22.95
N LYS A 172 -18.91 29.21 -22.84
CA LYS A 172 -20.06 29.72 -23.63
C LYS A 172 -20.34 31.20 -23.38
N HIS A 173 -20.03 31.71 -22.19
CA HIS A 173 -20.29 33.10 -21.78
C HIS A 173 -19.05 33.98 -21.83
N ASP A 174 -17.86 33.43 -21.58
CA ASP A 174 -16.59 34.13 -21.62
C ASP A 174 -15.51 33.31 -22.32
N SER A 175 -15.27 33.65 -23.58
CA SER A 175 -14.26 33.00 -24.42
C SER A 175 -12.83 33.23 -23.91
N LYS A 176 -12.58 34.23 -23.04
CA LYS A 176 -11.24 34.53 -22.52
C LYS A 176 -10.68 33.46 -21.58
N ILE A 177 -11.55 32.57 -21.10
CA ILE A 177 -11.16 31.46 -20.20
C ILE A 177 -10.16 30.51 -20.86
N LEU A 178 -10.15 30.42 -22.18
CA LEU A 178 -9.24 29.57 -22.95
C LEU A 178 -8.03 30.31 -23.55
N ASP A 179 -7.80 31.58 -23.19
CA ASP A 179 -6.68 32.37 -23.74
C ASP A 179 -5.30 31.74 -23.41
N TRP A 180 -5.20 31.00 -22.30
CA TRP A 180 -3.99 30.25 -21.98
C TRP A 180 -3.70 29.12 -22.99
N ALA A 181 -4.73 28.59 -23.65
CA ALA A 181 -4.59 27.53 -24.64
C ALA A 181 -4.13 28.06 -26.01
N ASP A 182 -4.39 29.35 -26.32
CA ASP A 182 -3.89 30.00 -27.54
C ASP A 182 -2.37 30.04 -27.61
N LEU A 183 -1.72 30.30 -26.48
CA LEU A 183 -0.25 30.30 -26.36
C LEU A 183 0.37 28.96 -26.77
N SER A 184 -0.41 27.87 -26.65
CA SER A 184 0.00 26.51 -27.01
C SER A 184 -0.48 26.06 -28.39
N GLY A 185 -1.29 26.87 -29.09
CA GLY A 185 -1.90 26.53 -30.37
C GLY A 185 -3.01 25.47 -30.29
N ASN A 186 -3.50 25.14 -29.09
CA ASN A 186 -4.42 24.03 -28.86
C ASN A 186 -5.87 24.47 -28.58
N ARG A 187 -6.21 25.76 -28.74
CA ARG A 187 -7.54 26.28 -28.38
C ARG A 187 -8.68 25.52 -29.05
N GLN A 188 -8.62 25.33 -30.36
CA GLN A 188 -9.64 24.57 -31.11
C GLN A 188 -9.78 23.13 -30.62
N LEU A 189 -8.67 22.49 -30.25
CA LEU A 189 -8.68 21.14 -29.68
C LEU A 189 -9.42 21.13 -28.33
N PHE A 190 -9.13 22.08 -27.43
CA PHE A 190 -9.80 22.15 -26.14
C PHE A 190 -11.29 22.48 -26.28
N GLU A 191 -11.67 23.38 -27.19
CA GLU A 191 -13.06 23.70 -27.49
C GLU A 191 -13.82 22.46 -27.99
N ASP A 192 -13.27 21.75 -28.99
CA ASP A 192 -13.86 20.51 -29.51
C ASP A 192 -13.98 19.42 -28.42
N LEU A 193 -12.94 19.25 -27.59
CA LEU A 193 -12.95 18.26 -26.51
C LEU A 193 -14.01 18.58 -25.45
N LEU A 194 -14.18 19.85 -25.06
CA LEU A 194 -15.20 20.28 -24.10
C LEU A 194 -16.60 20.10 -24.69
N ASP A 195 -16.81 20.47 -25.95
CA ASP A 195 -18.11 20.37 -26.60
C ASP A 195 -18.56 18.93 -26.79
N THR A 196 -17.68 18.08 -27.30
CA THR A 196 -17.93 16.65 -27.55
C THR A 196 -17.92 15.81 -26.27
N GLY A 197 -17.24 16.26 -25.22
CA GLY A 197 -16.99 15.46 -24.01
C GLY A 197 -15.90 14.39 -24.20
N ASN A 198 -15.20 14.41 -25.34
CA ASN A 198 -14.15 13.44 -25.67
C ASN A 198 -12.92 13.55 -24.74
N TYR A 199 -12.83 14.61 -23.93
CA TYR A 199 -11.79 14.73 -22.89
C TYR A 199 -11.76 13.53 -21.94
N LYS A 200 -12.89 12.83 -21.73
CA LYS A 200 -12.97 11.62 -20.90
C LYS A 200 -12.05 10.50 -21.41
N GLY A 201 -11.83 10.41 -22.73
CA GLY A 201 -10.96 9.42 -23.35
C GLY A 201 -9.46 9.59 -23.03
N TYR A 202 -9.07 10.72 -22.42
CA TYR A 202 -7.70 10.93 -21.93
C TYR A 202 -7.47 10.41 -20.52
N PHE A 203 -8.53 9.93 -19.85
CA PHE A 203 -8.46 9.35 -18.52
C PHE A 203 -8.76 7.85 -18.59
N MET A 204 -8.17 7.08 -17.68
CA MET A 204 -8.52 5.67 -17.53
C MET A 204 -9.90 5.53 -16.91
N GLU A 205 -10.71 4.62 -17.44
CA GLU A 205 -12.06 4.37 -16.95
C GLU A 205 -12.00 3.48 -15.70
N ILE A 206 -12.46 4.00 -14.57
CA ILE A 206 -12.63 3.22 -13.34
C ILE A 206 -13.93 2.45 -13.47
N GLU A 207 -13.84 1.13 -13.64
CA GLU A 207 -14.98 0.26 -13.83
C GLU A 207 -15.70 -0.02 -12.51
N CYS A 208 -14.94 -0.22 -11.43
CA CYS A 208 -15.48 -0.35 -10.10
C CYS A 208 -14.41 -0.06 -9.04
N ASP A 209 -14.85 0.30 -7.84
CA ASP A 209 -13.98 0.63 -6.73
C ASP A 209 -14.61 0.28 -5.38
N THR A 210 -13.78 0.11 -4.36
CA THR A 210 -14.26 -0.22 -3.02
C THR A 210 -13.32 0.31 -1.94
N LYS A 211 -13.92 0.94 -0.92
CA LYS A 211 -13.23 1.35 0.31
C LYS A 211 -13.33 0.21 1.32
N LEU A 212 -12.19 -0.24 1.82
CA LEU A 212 -12.09 -1.32 2.79
C LEU A 212 -11.85 -0.78 4.20
N ALA A 213 -11.67 -1.69 5.14
CA ALA A 213 -11.42 -1.39 6.53
C ALA A 213 -10.22 -0.43 6.72
N ILE A 214 -10.38 0.45 7.71
CA ILE A 214 -9.35 1.36 8.18
C ILE A 214 -8.43 0.61 9.15
N THR A 215 -7.13 0.87 9.10
CA THR A 215 -6.20 0.30 10.08
C THR A 215 -6.62 0.69 11.49
N LYS A 216 -6.41 -0.21 12.46
CA LYS A 216 -6.61 0.11 13.88
C LYS A 216 -5.93 1.43 14.24
N SER A 217 -6.63 2.28 14.98
CA SER A 217 -6.07 3.51 15.54
C SER A 217 -5.04 3.19 16.63
N GLN A 218 -4.13 4.13 16.87
CA GLN A 218 -3.21 4.04 18.00
C GLN A 218 -4.02 4.04 19.31
N LEU A 219 -3.58 3.22 20.28
CA LEU A 219 -4.16 3.25 21.62
C LEU A 219 -3.78 4.56 22.31
N GLN A 220 -4.73 5.17 23.02
CA GLN A 220 -4.51 6.44 23.74
C GLN A 220 -3.38 6.37 24.76
N SER A 221 -3.10 5.19 25.30
CA SER A 221 -2.02 4.92 26.26
C SER A 221 -0.65 4.69 25.62
N SER A 222 -0.53 4.72 24.29
CA SER A 222 0.74 4.47 23.59
C SER A 222 1.61 5.71 23.57
N GLU A 223 2.84 5.60 24.07
CA GLU A 223 3.82 6.68 24.07
C GLU A 223 4.76 6.57 22.86
N PRO A 224 5.09 7.67 22.16
CA PRO A 224 6.11 7.65 21.12
C PRO A 224 7.48 7.29 21.71
N VAL A 225 8.10 6.25 21.18
CA VAL A 225 9.47 5.87 21.56
C VAL A 225 10.42 6.28 20.42
N PRO A 226 11.00 7.49 20.46
CA PRO A 226 11.98 7.90 19.47
C PRO A 226 13.19 6.97 19.51
N GLU A 227 13.79 6.72 18.35
CA GLU A 227 15.05 5.98 18.22
C GLU A 227 15.03 4.51 18.72
N PHE A 228 13.85 3.91 18.98
CA PHE A 228 13.73 2.54 19.49
C PHE A 228 14.42 1.46 18.63
N LEU A 229 14.50 1.68 17.31
CA LEU A 229 15.17 0.79 16.36
C LEU A 229 16.64 1.17 16.08
N VAL A 230 17.16 2.18 16.77
CA VAL A 230 18.58 2.52 16.72
C VAL A 230 19.29 1.61 17.73
N PRO A 231 20.21 0.74 17.31
CA PRO A 231 20.95 -0.10 18.25
C PRO A 231 21.64 0.80 19.28
N LEU A 232 21.41 0.55 20.57
CA LEU A 232 22.24 1.15 21.62
C LEU A 232 23.69 0.70 21.37
N GLU A 233 24.65 1.59 21.55
CA GLU A 233 26.06 1.18 21.64
C GLU A 233 26.16 0.20 22.81
N ARG A 234 26.36 -1.10 22.52
CA ARG A 234 26.84 -2.00 23.56
C ARG A 234 28.27 -1.57 23.84
N GLU A 235 28.56 -1.19 25.07
CA GLU A 235 29.95 -1.18 25.54
C GLU A 235 30.47 -2.60 25.36
N GLU A 236 31.41 -2.77 24.43
CA GLU A 236 32.11 -4.03 24.21
C GLU A 236 32.88 -4.36 25.49
N THR A 237 32.28 -5.18 26.36
CA THR A 237 33.08 -5.96 27.30
C THR A 237 33.67 -7.11 26.50
N SER A 238 34.96 -6.96 26.20
CA SER A 238 35.76 -7.95 25.50
C SER A 238 35.66 -9.32 26.17
N SER A 239 34.94 -10.26 25.55
CA SER A 239 35.25 -11.68 25.69
C SER A 239 35.04 -12.34 24.34
N GLY A 240 36.14 -12.74 23.73
CA GLY A 240 36.15 -13.35 22.40
C GLY A 240 35.53 -14.73 22.43
N ASN A 241 34.80 -15.04 21.36
CA ASN A 241 34.96 -16.32 20.71
C ASN A 241 34.54 -16.22 19.25
N GLU A 242 35.44 -16.70 18.39
CA GLU A 242 35.27 -16.79 16.95
C GLU A 242 34.22 -17.88 16.62
N GLY A 243 33.28 -17.55 15.73
CA GLY A 243 32.31 -18.53 15.25
C GLY A 243 31.34 -18.02 14.18
N SER A 244 31.58 -18.49 12.95
CA SER A 244 30.63 -18.70 11.85
C SER A 244 30.21 -17.54 10.94
N GLN A 245 30.26 -17.82 9.63
CA GLN A 245 30.11 -16.94 8.47
C GLN A 245 28.72 -16.31 8.26
N SER A 246 27.79 -16.42 9.22
CA SER A 246 26.48 -15.76 9.17
C SER A 246 26.52 -14.28 9.59
N THR A 247 27.65 -13.83 10.15
CA THR A 247 27.79 -12.52 10.80
C THR A 247 27.97 -11.36 9.82
N GLN A 248 28.41 -11.63 8.58
CA GLN A 248 28.77 -10.59 7.60
C GLN A 248 27.56 -9.73 7.18
N THR A 249 26.38 -10.33 6.98
CA THR A 249 25.17 -9.59 6.57
C THR A 249 24.64 -8.70 7.70
N THR A 250 24.72 -9.18 8.95
CA THR A 250 24.36 -8.40 10.14
C THR A 250 25.36 -7.28 10.42
N GLN A 251 26.66 -7.51 10.21
CA GLN A 251 27.69 -6.48 10.32
C GLN A 251 27.51 -5.39 9.27
N LEU A 252 27.24 -5.75 8.00
CA LEU A 252 26.97 -4.79 6.94
C LEU A 252 25.72 -3.95 7.23
N LEU A 253 24.66 -4.55 7.77
CA LEU A 253 23.45 -3.83 8.18
C LEU A 253 23.69 -2.88 9.37
N LEU A 254 24.52 -3.30 10.33
CA LEU A 254 24.96 -2.45 11.45
C LEU A 254 25.83 -1.29 10.96
N GLU A 255 26.69 -1.52 9.98
CA GLU A 255 27.58 -0.52 9.40
C GLU A 255 26.80 0.50 8.55
N ILE A 256 25.82 0.04 7.78
CA ILE A 256 24.86 0.91 7.07
C ILE A 256 24.01 1.71 8.08
N ALA A 257 23.58 1.11 9.18
CA ALA A 257 22.88 1.81 10.26
C ALA A 257 23.78 2.86 10.94
N HIS A 258 25.07 2.57 11.10
CA HIS A 258 26.07 3.47 11.67
C HIS A 258 26.38 4.66 10.75
N GLN A 259 26.55 4.42 9.45
CA GLN A 259 26.71 5.51 8.48
C GLN A 259 25.47 6.40 8.40
N ARG A 260 24.26 5.82 8.53
CA ARG A 260 23.01 6.59 8.68
C ARG A 260 22.99 7.39 9.98
N ARG A 261 23.48 6.87 11.11
CA ARG A 261 23.59 7.60 12.39
C ARG A 261 24.41 8.89 12.22
N ASN A 262 25.58 8.82 11.59
CA ASN A 262 26.45 10.00 11.42
C ASN A 262 25.84 11.03 10.46
N ALA A 263 25.18 10.58 9.39
CA ALA A 263 24.48 11.49 8.47
C ALA A 263 23.21 12.13 9.06
N VAL A 264 22.57 11.50 10.04
CA VAL A 264 21.35 11.98 10.72
C VAL A 264 21.69 12.90 11.89
N ARG A 265 22.74 12.59 12.67
CA ARG A 265 23.17 13.40 13.82
C ARG A 265 23.56 14.83 13.43
N ASP A 266 24.17 15.02 12.26
CA ASP A 266 24.53 16.35 11.74
C ASP A 266 23.36 17.13 11.10
N ARG A 267 22.17 16.52 10.93
CA ARG A 267 21.02 17.14 10.25
C ARG A 267 19.78 17.39 11.12
N LEU A 268 19.79 16.99 12.38
CA LEU A 268 18.59 17.09 13.23
C LEU A 268 18.43 18.50 13.84
N LYS A 269 17.77 19.38 13.07
CA LYS A 269 16.63 20.11 13.68
C LYS A 269 15.63 19.03 14.11
N PRO A 270 14.95 19.12 15.28
CA PRO A 270 13.97 18.13 15.69
C PRO A 270 12.95 18.00 14.56
N SER A 271 13.01 16.90 13.80
CA SER A 271 12.05 16.66 12.74
C SER A 271 10.69 16.61 13.41
N ALA A 272 9.73 17.39 12.91
CA ALA A 272 8.36 17.37 13.41
C ALA A 272 7.92 15.92 13.68
N ALA A 273 7.31 15.68 14.85
CA ALA A 273 6.90 14.35 15.27
C ALA A 273 6.17 13.65 14.12
N CYS A 274 6.57 12.41 13.81
CA CYS A 274 5.93 11.66 12.74
C CYS A 274 4.46 11.46 13.09
N GLU A 275 3.56 12.04 12.29
CA GLU A 275 2.12 11.93 12.53
C GLU A 275 1.66 10.54 12.07
N TYR A 276 1.21 9.72 13.03
CA TYR A 276 0.69 8.38 12.76
C TYR A 276 -0.78 8.44 12.38
N ARG A 277 -1.05 8.66 11.09
CA ARG A 277 -2.43 8.65 10.57
C ARG A 277 -2.90 7.23 10.27
N ALA A 278 -4.13 6.93 10.67
CA ALA A 278 -4.80 5.71 10.23
C ALA A 278 -4.85 5.67 8.70
N LYS A 279 -4.77 4.46 8.14
CA LYS A 279 -4.81 4.25 6.69
C LYS A 279 -6.08 3.54 6.30
N GLN A 280 -6.73 4.00 5.24
CA GLN A 280 -7.82 3.29 4.61
C GLN A 280 -7.30 2.52 3.41
N ARG A 281 -7.60 1.22 3.34
CA ARG A 281 -7.31 0.42 2.15
C ARG A 281 -8.37 0.72 1.08
N TYR A 282 -7.94 0.92 -0.15
CA TYR A 282 -8.79 1.27 -1.28
C TYR A 282 -8.39 0.41 -2.49
N ARG A 283 -9.38 -0.16 -3.18
CA ARG A 283 -9.16 -0.90 -4.41
C ARG A 283 -9.98 -0.30 -5.53
N LEU A 284 -9.41 -0.30 -6.71
CA LEU A 284 -10.09 0.11 -7.93
C LEU A 284 -9.66 -0.76 -9.10
N ILE A 285 -10.58 -0.95 -10.02
CA ILE A 285 -10.41 -1.69 -11.26
C ILE A 285 -10.49 -0.70 -12.40
N TYR A 286 -9.42 -0.61 -13.17
CA TYR A 286 -9.44 0.11 -14.44
C TYR A 286 -9.75 -0.83 -15.58
N LYS A 287 -10.58 -0.35 -16.50
CA LYS A 287 -10.94 -1.06 -17.73
C LYS A 287 -9.72 -1.25 -18.63
N GLU A 288 -8.83 -0.27 -18.68
CA GLU A 288 -7.61 -0.33 -19.47
C GLU A 288 -6.44 -0.89 -18.66
N VAL A 289 -5.59 -1.68 -19.34
CA VAL A 289 -4.26 -2.06 -18.85
C VAL A 289 -3.22 -1.24 -19.60
N GLY A 290 -2.23 -0.71 -18.90
CA GLY A 290 -1.12 -0.09 -19.60
C GLY A 290 0.19 -0.10 -18.82
N ARG A 291 1.08 0.84 -19.14
CA ARG A 291 2.52 0.76 -18.87
C ARG A 291 3.02 1.85 -17.92
N PRO A 292 3.74 1.50 -16.85
CA PRO A 292 4.26 2.49 -15.92
C PRO A 292 5.14 3.53 -16.64
N LEU A 293 5.12 4.78 -16.15
CA LEU A 293 5.78 5.93 -16.78
C LEU A 293 7.24 5.67 -17.18
N TYR A 294 8.02 5.05 -16.30
CA TYR A 294 9.44 4.77 -16.55
C TYR A 294 9.68 3.79 -17.71
N ALA A 295 8.65 3.05 -18.13
CA ALA A 295 8.70 2.09 -19.23
C ALA A 295 7.91 2.57 -20.47
N ALA A 296 7.32 3.77 -20.43
CA ALA A 296 6.59 4.34 -21.55
C ALA A 296 7.55 5.02 -22.54
N PRO A 297 7.58 4.61 -23.83
CA PRO A 297 8.43 5.24 -24.84
C PRO A 297 7.93 6.64 -25.26
N ASN A 298 6.66 6.94 -25.01
CA ASN A 298 6.02 8.23 -25.27
C ASN A 298 4.83 8.43 -24.31
N LEU A 299 4.39 9.68 -24.15
CA LEU A 299 3.27 10.05 -23.28
C LEU A 299 1.89 9.54 -23.79
N PHE A 300 1.84 8.90 -24.96
CA PHE A 300 0.60 8.39 -25.55
C PHE A 300 0.10 7.09 -24.89
N PHE A 301 1.02 6.30 -24.31
CA PHE A 301 0.70 5.08 -23.54
C PHE A 301 0.86 5.31 -22.02
N PHE A 302 0.67 6.56 -21.58
CA PHE A 302 1.07 7.02 -20.27
C PHE A 302 0.09 6.68 -19.14
N PHE A 303 0.66 6.63 -17.93
CA PHE A 303 0.07 6.18 -16.68
C PHE A 303 0.04 7.33 -15.69
N PHE A 304 -1.16 7.83 -15.39
CA PHE A 304 -1.35 8.61 -14.17
C PHE A 304 -1.72 7.63 -13.04
N PHE A 305 -0.72 7.13 -12.32
CA PHE A 305 -1.01 6.73 -10.94
C PHE A 305 -1.05 8.02 -10.14
N GLY A 306 -2.24 8.45 -9.71
CA GLY A 306 -2.38 9.47 -8.68
C GLY A 306 -1.60 9.03 -7.44
N GLY A 307 -0.36 9.51 -7.32
CA GLY A 307 0.59 9.09 -6.31
C GLY A 307 1.90 9.90 -6.29
N ALA A 308 2.11 10.77 -7.29
CA ALA A 308 3.24 11.69 -7.35
C ALA A 308 2.80 13.11 -6.96
N TRP A 309 2.49 13.32 -5.68
CA TRP A 309 2.72 14.61 -5.03
C TRP A 309 3.29 14.32 -3.63
N ALA A 310 4.44 14.94 -3.39
CA ALA A 310 5.41 14.70 -2.33
C ALA A 310 4.83 14.74 -0.90
#